data_AF-A0A2E1Q4I8-F1
#
_entry.id   AF-A0A2E1Q4I8-F1
#
_cell.length_a   1.000
_cell.length_b   1.000
_cell.length_c   1.000
_cell.angle_alpha   90.00
_cell.angle_beta   90.00
_cell.angle_gamma   90.00
#
_symmetry.space_group_name_H-M   'P 1'
#
loop_
_entity.id
_entity.type
_entity.pdbx_description
1 polymer ?
#
loop_
_entity_poly.entity_id
_entity_poly.type
_entity_poly.pdbx_seq_one_letter_code
_entity_poly.pdbx_strand_id
1 'polypeptide(L)' 'MKQEKWVTCPTCKKPSLFSPENKNRPFCSERCQLLDLG' A
#
# COMPACT_ATOMS: atom_id res chain seq x y z
N MET A 1 -3.22 2.57 20.55
CA MET A 1 -3.03 3.67 19.59
C MET A 1 -2.57 3.04 18.27
N LYS A 2 -3.45 2.87 17.29
CA LYS A 2 -3.04 2.32 15.98
C LYS A 2 -2.33 3.43 15.21
N GLN A 3 -1.06 3.22 14.88
CA GLN A 3 -0.30 4.17 14.05
C GLN A 3 -0.68 3.96 12.59
N GLU A 4 -1.59 4.79 12.10
CA GLU A 4 -1.87 4.93 10.67
C GLU A 4 -0.77 5.78 10.05
N LYS A 5 0.19 5.14 9.37
CA LYS A 5 1.22 5.83 8.60
C LYS A 5 0.84 5.82 7.13
N TRP A 6 1.05 6.92 6.41
CA TRP A 6 0.84 6.96 4.96
C TRP A 6 2.20 6.88 4.27
N VAL A 7 2.32 5.99 3.28
CA VAL A 7 3.53 5.78 2.48
C VAL A 7 3.19 5.88 1.00
N THR A 8 4.21 6.09 0.16
CA THR A 8 4.02 6.12 -1.29
C THR A 8 3.97 4.69 -1.85
N CYS A 9 2.92 4.36 -2.59
CA CYS A 9 2.81 3.10 -3.31
C CYS A 9 3.93 2.98 -4.36
N PRO A 10 4.73 1.90 -4.37
CA PRO A 10 5.86 1.77 -5.30
C PRO A 10 5.42 1.65 -6.76
N THR A 11 4.25 1.08 -7.03
CA THR A 11 3.75 0.83 -8.40
C THR A 11 3.18 2.07 -9.07
N CYS A 12 2.37 2.87 -8.35
CA CYS A 12 1.60 3.97 -8.94
C CYS A 12 1.85 5.33 -8.28
N LYS A 13 2.74 5.38 -7.27
CA LYS A 13 3.12 6.59 -6.52
C LYS A 13 1.98 7.28 -5.77
N LYS A 14 0.82 6.63 -5.62
CA LYS A 14 -0.31 7.13 -4.82
C LYS A 14 -0.07 6.92 -3.32
N PRO A 15 -0.71 7.73 -2.45
CA PRO A 15 -0.68 7.47 -1.02
C PRO A 15 -1.30 6.10 -0.70
N SER A 16 -0.62 5.34 0.15
CA SER A 16 -0.98 4.01 0.60
C SER A 16 -0.96 3.98 2.13
N LEU A 17 -2.01 3.43 2.72
CA LEU A 17 -2.11 3.30 4.15
C LEU A 17 -1.20 2.17 4.63
N PHE A 18 -0.17 2.51 5.40
CA PHE A 18 0.74 1.60 6.10
C PHE A 18 0.19 1.30 7.51
N SER A 19 -0.96 0.64 7.54
CA SER A 19 -1.65 0.17 8.75
C SER A 19 -1.94 -1.33 8.63
N PRO A 20 -2.01 -2.09 9.73
CA PRO A 20 -2.56 -3.45 9.71
C PRO A 20 -3.94 -3.61 9.07
N GLU A 21 -4.73 -2.53 8.92
CA GLU A 21 -5.96 -2.57 8.13
C GLU A 21 -5.73 -2.74 6.62
N ASN A 22 -4.63 -2.24 6.07
CA ASN A 22 -4.31 -2.41 4.66
C ASN A 22 -3.57 -3.73 4.45
N LYS A 23 -4.27 -4.73 3.90
CA LYS A 23 -3.68 -6.05 3.59
C LYS A 23 -2.65 -6.00 2.47
N ASN A 24 -2.74 -5.00 1.60
CA ASN A 24 -1.88 -4.86 0.43
C ASN A 24 -0.70 -3.92 0.66
N ARG A 25 -0.45 -3.44 1.89
CA ARG A 25 0.71 -2.60 2.21
C ARG A 25 2.03 -3.26 1.75
N PRO A 26 2.97 -2.53 1.11
CA PRO A 26 3.00 -1.07 0.91
C PRO A 26 2.15 -0.54 -0.26
N PHE A 27 1.48 -1.40 -1.01
CA PHE A 27 0.67 -1.03 -2.16
C PHE A 27 -0.66 -0.39 -1.77
N CYS A 28 -1.14 0.56 -2.58
CA CYS A 28 -2.43 1.21 -2.36
C CYS A 28 -3.64 0.31 -2.67
N SER A 29 -3.42 -0.81 -3.38
CA SER A 29 -4.46 -1.77 -3.75
C SER A 29 -3.85 -3.09 -4.21
N GLU A 30 -4.67 -4.16 -4.20
CA GLU A 30 -4.31 -5.47 -4.75
C GLU A 30 -3.86 -5.40 -6.21
N ARG A 31 -4.48 -4.54 -7.03
CA ARG A 31 -4.03 -4.32 -8.42
C ARG A 31 -2.58 -3.88 -8.50
N CYS A 32 -2.14 -2.95 -7.64
CA CYS A 32 -0.74 -2.50 -7.64
C CYS A 32 0.19 -3.60 -7.14
N GLN A 33 -0.23 -4.39 -6.16
CA GLN A 33 0.51 -5.55 -5.69
C GLN A 33 0.70 -6.60 -6.80
N LEU A 34 -0.34 -6.90 -7.58
CA LEU A 34 -0.26 -7.85 -8.69
C LEU A 34 0.67 -7.35 -9.81
N LEU A 35 0.61 -6.05 -10.15
CA LEU A 35 1.49 -5.45 -11.17
C LEU A 35 2.96 -5.43 -10.74
N ASP A 36 3.27 -5.46 -9.44
CA ASP A 36 4.63 -5.52 -8.91
C ASP A 36 5.27 -6.90 -9.08
N LEU A 37 4.44 -7.97 -9.14
CA LEU A 37 4.89 -9.34 -9.30
C LEU A 37 5.26 -9.73 -10.74
N GLY A 38 4.98 -8.86 -11.72
CA GLY A 38 5.21 -9.10 -13.16
C GLY A 38 3.98 -9.65 -13.87
#